data_AF-A0A8T7G0I4-F1
#
_entry.id   AF-A0A8T7G0I4-F1
#
_cell.length_a   1.000
_cell.length_b   1.000
_cell.length_c   1.000
_cell.angle_alpha   90.00
_cell.angle_beta   90.00
_cell.angle_gamma   90.00
#
_symmetry.space_group_name_H-M   'P 1'
#
loop_
_entity.id
_entity.type
_entity.pdbx_description
1 polymer ?
#
loop_
_entity_poly.entity_id
_entity_poly.type
_entity_poly.pdbx_seq_one_letter_code
_entity_poly.pdbx_strand_id
1 'polypeptide(L)'
;MKNVYNNLTKTMIFIKKRLLLWSAFSFAFFLGACQPLDNLFDLHQVPTPVADGSLLISPPDEPNLFSPDWHPDGTKLAVNTEFFYAYILGTSKPNFFPISEAGLGAKGIKWSPTGDQIVFLSIEFNPAGIWYLDLSLPEDKPRFIAEGTSTAWSPSGDQLVIGSPGESGYQNQPNDSSLFIVNLGDGTKTPIFQKTGFYSGFVEIAWSPNGRYIAFVFEYYANEDIEEQFLELYVLDTQTDKVRVLTDDSILLQGLNWSVDSTKILYLEDTTLGLATFRIHDLDGQCHQIEANYNLLLNPNLSPDGKLIAFEGAGGGIFIADVEDQLGPDFWKEGDQCN
;
A
#
# COMPACT_ATOMS: atom_id res chain seq x y z
N MET A 1 8.93 -53.85 3.18
CA MET A 1 8.18 -53.01 2.21
C MET A 1 6.77 -52.67 2.69
N LYS A 2 6.62 -52.15 3.92
CA LYS A 2 5.36 -51.59 4.44
C LYS A 2 5.53 -50.25 5.17
N ASN A 3 6.77 -49.71 5.21
CA ASN A 3 7.12 -48.45 5.88
C ASN A 3 7.54 -47.32 4.92
N VAL A 4 7.37 -47.48 3.62
CA VAL A 4 7.61 -46.42 2.63
C VAL A 4 6.30 -45.83 2.08
N TYR A 5 5.16 -46.48 2.33
CA TYR A 5 3.83 -46.01 1.88
C TYR A 5 3.06 -45.16 2.90
N ASN A 6 3.55 -45.04 4.15
CA ASN A 6 2.93 -44.17 5.18
C ASN A 6 3.60 -42.79 5.32
N ASN A 7 4.67 -42.51 4.57
CA ASN A 7 5.32 -41.20 4.54
C ASN A 7 4.96 -40.36 3.30
N LEU A 8 4.07 -40.85 2.42
CA LEU A 8 3.58 -40.11 1.25
C LEU A 8 2.16 -39.54 1.43
N THR A 9 1.47 -39.88 2.52
CA THR A 9 0.13 -39.35 2.84
C THR A 9 0.14 -38.23 3.89
N LYS A 10 1.29 -37.94 4.53
CA LYS A 10 1.46 -36.77 5.42
C LYS A 10 2.13 -35.57 4.74
N THR A 11 2.76 -35.76 3.59
CA THR A 11 3.37 -34.67 2.79
C THR A 11 2.41 -34.11 1.73
N MET A 12 1.31 -34.80 1.42
CA MET A 12 0.26 -34.33 0.50
C MET A 12 -0.95 -33.66 1.17
N ILE A 13 -0.91 -33.44 2.49
CA ILE A 13 -1.93 -32.69 3.23
C ILE A 13 -1.37 -31.33 3.74
N PHE A 14 -0.07 -31.07 3.55
CA PHE A 14 0.59 -29.81 3.90
C PHE A 14 0.66 -28.78 2.74
N ILE A 15 0.11 -29.08 1.56
CA ILE A 15 0.13 -28.20 0.38
C ILE A 15 -1.26 -27.59 0.07
N LYS A 16 -2.28 -27.84 0.88
CA LYS A 16 -3.65 -27.32 0.65
C LYS A 16 -4.15 -26.26 1.63
N LYS A 17 -3.28 -25.75 2.52
CA LYS A 17 -3.66 -24.79 3.59
C LYS A 17 -2.98 -23.42 3.51
N ARG A 18 -2.28 -23.08 2.41
CA ARG A 18 -1.31 -21.97 2.39
C ARG A 18 -1.57 -20.87 1.34
N LEU A 19 -2.80 -20.73 0.87
CA LEU A 19 -3.06 -19.91 -0.32
C LEU A 19 -3.62 -18.51 -0.08
N LEU A 20 -3.99 -18.08 1.13
CA LEU A 20 -4.66 -16.78 1.33
C LEU A 20 -4.17 -15.97 2.54
N LEU A 21 -2.97 -16.25 3.03
CA LEU A 21 -2.34 -15.47 4.12
C LEU A 21 -1.68 -14.15 3.65
N TRP A 22 -1.74 -13.82 2.36
CA TRP A 22 -0.72 -12.95 1.75
C TRP A 22 -1.11 -11.47 1.56
N SER A 23 -2.39 -11.09 1.63
CA SER A 23 -2.75 -9.66 1.64
C SER A 23 -2.26 -8.95 2.92
N ALA A 24 -2.12 -9.70 4.02
CA ALA A 24 -1.43 -9.25 5.22
C ALA A 24 0.10 -9.23 5.09
N PHE A 25 0.72 -9.85 4.06
CA PHE A 25 2.18 -9.91 3.91
C PHE A 25 2.81 -8.65 3.30
N SER A 26 2.05 -7.83 2.57
CA SER A 26 2.51 -6.46 2.24
C SER A 26 2.58 -5.56 3.50
N PHE A 27 1.87 -5.96 4.57
CA PHE A 27 1.67 -5.17 5.78
C PHE A 27 2.50 -5.68 7.00
N ALA A 28 2.65 -6.99 7.19
CA ALA A 28 3.13 -7.58 8.45
C ALA A 28 4.66 -7.71 8.62
N PHE A 29 5.48 -6.98 7.84
CA PHE A 29 6.94 -7.09 7.94
C PHE A 29 7.66 -5.81 8.38
N PHE A 30 6.99 -4.95 9.17
CA PHE A 30 7.68 -3.79 9.73
C PHE A 30 8.42 -4.03 11.03
N LEU A 31 8.11 -5.05 11.84
CA LEU A 31 8.82 -5.28 13.11
C LEU A 31 8.91 -6.76 13.55
N GLY A 32 9.39 -7.67 12.70
CA GLY A 32 9.99 -8.95 13.17
C GLY A 32 9.19 -9.82 14.16
N ALA A 33 7.88 -9.65 14.31
CA ALA A 33 7.02 -10.41 15.20
C ALA A 33 6.11 -11.30 14.35
N CYS A 34 6.61 -12.49 14.06
CA CYS A 34 5.86 -13.56 13.42
C CYS A 34 4.97 -14.20 14.49
N GLN A 35 3.67 -13.89 14.51
CA GLN A 35 2.68 -14.75 15.13
C GLN A 35 1.65 -15.21 14.09
N PRO A 36 1.25 -16.50 14.13
CA PRO A 36 0.26 -17.01 13.20
C PRO A 36 -1.11 -16.45 13.56
N LEU A 37 -1.73 -15.73 12.63
CA LEU A 37 -3.16 -15.45 12.64
C LEU A 37 -3.91 -16.78 12.48
N ASP A 38 -4.11 -17.51 13.58
CA ASP A 38 -4.74 -18.85 13.58
C ASP A 38 -6.26 -18.84 13.34
N ASN A 39 -6.86 -17.65 13.12
CA ASN A 39 -8.30 -17.49 12.84
C ASN A 39 -8.61 -16.73 11.54
N LEU A 40 -7.81 -16.89 10.49
CA LEU A 40 -8.22 -16.41 9.16
C LEU A 40 -9.30 -17.32 8.58
N PHE A 41 -10.42 -16.69 8.20
CA PHE A 41 -11.53 -17.25 7.45
C PHE A 41 -11.06 -18.26 6.39
N ASP A 42 -11.84 -19.33 6.21
CA ASP A 42 -11.67 -20.31 5.12
C ASP A 42 -12.07 -19.64 3.79
N LEU A 43 -11.26 -18.68 3.32
CA LEU A 43 -11.45 -17.89 2.09
C LEU A 43 -11.36 -18.77 0.82
N HIS A 44 -11.11 -20.07 0.98
CA HIS A 44 -11.08 -21.08 -0.08
C HIS A 44 -12.41 -21.26 -0.84
N GLN A 45 -13.49 -20.59 -0.43
CA GLN A 45 -14.80 -20.66 -1.08
C GLN A 45 -15.43 -19.31 -1.46
N VAL A 46 -14.68 -18.21 -1.44
CA VAL A 46 -15.20 -16.97 -2.05
C VAL A 46 -14.95 -17.08 -3.56
N PRO A 47 -15.98 -17.36 -4.40
CA PRO A 47 -15.81 -17.23 -5.84
C PRO A 47 -15.37 -15.79 -6.11
N THR A 48 -14.25 -15.59 -6.82
CA THR A 48 -13.77 -14.27 -7.24
C THR A 48 -14.81 -13.64 -8.15
N PRO A 49 -15.67 -12.72 -7.65
CA PRO A 49 -16.58 -12.01 -8.51
C PRO A 49 -15.74 -10.87 -9.09
N VAL A 50 -15.03 -11.15 -10.16
CA VAL A 50 -14.40 -10.11 -10.97
C VAL A 50 -15.54 -9.34 -11.63
N ALA A 51 -15.51 -8.02 -11.53
CA ALA A 51 -16.35 -7.11 -12.30
C ALA A 51 -16.60 -7.58 -13.72
N ASP A 52 -17.85 -7.64 -14.16
CA ASP A 52 -18.16 -7.54 -15.58
C ASP A 52 -17.69 -6.15 -16.04
N GLY A 53 -16.48 -6.08 -16.62
CA GLY A 53 -15.88 -4.84 -17.12
C GLY A 53 -14.46 -4.54 -16.64
N SER A 54 -13.94 -5.24 -15.63
CA SER A 54 -12.54 -5.07 -15.23
C SER A 54 -11.58 -5.83 -16.14
N LEU A 55 -10.39 -5.26 -16.35
CA LEU A 55 -9.32 -5.87 -17.12
C LEU A 55 -8.27 -6.45 -16.17
N LEU A 56 -8.08 -7.78 -16.19
CA LEU A 56 -6.94 -8.43 -15.55
C LEU A 56 -5.67 -8.17 -16.36
N ILE A 57 -4.63 -7.74 -15.66
CA ILE A 57 -3.29 -7.50 -16.19
C ILE A 57 -2.31 -8.31 -15.35
N SER A 58 -1.77 -9.39 -15.94
CA SER A 58 -0.71 -10.20 -15.33
C SER A 58 0.22 -10.77 -16.40
N PRO A 59 1.52 -10.96 -16.09
CA PRO A 59 2.43 -11.72 -16.96
C PRO A 59 1.95 -13.15 -17.13
N PRO A 60 2.23 -13.81 -18.27
CA PRO A 60 1.80 -15.19 -18.54
C PRO A 60 2.28 -16.22 -17.51
N ASP A 61 3.44 -15.98 -16.90
CA ASP A 61 4.12 -16.93 -16.00
C ASP A 61 4.12 -16.48 -14.52
N GLU A 62 3.59 -15.30 -14.21
CA GLU A 62 3.58 -14.70 -12.86
C GLU A 62 2.15 -14.28 -12.51
N PRO A 63 1.35 -15.17 -11.88
CA PRO A 63 -0.03 -14.86 -11.55
C PRO A 63 -0.17 -13.87 -10.38
N ASN A 64 0.90 -13.67 -9.60
CA ASN A 64 0.86 -12.94 -8.34
C ASN A 64 1.58 -11.59 -8.46
N LEU A 65 0.79 -10.55 -8.74
CA LEU A 65 1.22 -9.16 -8.76
C LEU A 65 0.55 -8.35 -7.64
N PHE A 66 1.28 -7.37 -7.11
CA PHE A 66 0.90 -6.60 -5.93
C PHE A 66 1.25 -5.11 -6.08
N SER A 67 0.66 -4.31 -5.20
CA SER A 67 0.96 -2.88 -4.98
C SER A 67 0.99 -2.05 -6.26
N PRO A 68 -0.11 -2.01 -7.03
CA PRO A 68 -0.15 -1.24 -8.27
C PRO A 68 0.04 0.25 -7.99
N ASP A 69 0.88 0.89 -8.79
CA ASP A 69 1.08 2.33 -8.76
C ASP A 69 1.06 2.94 -10.16
N TRP A 70 0.24 3.97 -10.35
CA TRP A 70 0.02 4.57 -11.65
C TRP A 70 1.19 5.43 -12.09
N HIS A 71 1.63 5.19 -13.32
CA HIS A 71 2.43 6.19 -14.02
C HIS A 71 1.58 7.45 -14.24
N PRO A 72 2.15 8.68 -14.15
CA PRO A 72 1.40 9.94 -14.21
C PRO A 72 0.57 10.15 -15.48
N ASP A 73 0.93 9.51 -16.59
CA ASP A 73 0.16 9.57 -17.84
C ASP A 73 -1.08 8.65 -17.88
N GLY A 74 -1.29 7.82 -16.84
CA GLY A 74 -2.42 6.88 -16.75
C GLY A 74 -2.37 5.70 -17.73
N THR A 75 -1.26 5.50 -18.46
CA THR A 75 -1.13 4.45 -19.48
C THR A 75 -0.38 3.21 -18.99
N LYS A 76 0.24 3.29 -17.81
CA LYS A 76 1.05 2.22 -17.23
C LYS A 76 0.90 2.13 -15.72
N LEU A 77 1.25 0.95 -15.19
CA LEU A 77 1.39 0.68 -13.77
C LEU A 77 2.80 0.17 -13.46
N ALA A 78 3.37 0.58 -12.33
CA ALA A 78 4.41 -0.20 -11.66
C ALA A 78 3.73 -1.20 -10.72
N VAL A 79 4.30 -2.41 -10.66
CA VAL A 79 3.85 -3.49 -9.76
C VAL A 79 5.05 -4.26 -9.24
N ASN A 80 4.87 -4.99 -8.14
CA ASN A 80 5.84 -5.98 -7.68
C ASN A 80 5.24 -7.39 -7.73
N THR A 81 6.08 -8.42 -7.88
CA THR A 81 5.65 -9.82 -7.79
C THR A 81 5.75 -10.35 -6.35
N GLU A 82 5.32 -11.61 -6.14
CA GLU A 82 5.48 -12.33 -4.87
C GLU A 82 6.94 -12.49 -4.43
N PHE A 83 7.87 -12.47 -5.39
CA PHE A 83 9.31 -12.50 -5.16
C PHE A 83 9.97 -11.12 -5.24
N PHE A 84 9.16 -10.05 -5.12
CA PHE A 84 9.61 -8.66 -5.11
C PHE A 84 10.38 -8.24 -6.36
N TYR A 85 10.07 -8.84 -7.51
CA TYR A 85 10.51 -8.33 -8.80
C TYR A 85 9.61 -7.17 -9.23
N ALA A 86 10.22 -6.08 -9.66
CA ALA A 86 9.53 -4.90 -10.15
C ALA A 86 9.22 -5.00 -11.65
N TYR A 87 7.97 -4.71 -12.03
CA TYR A 87 7.52 -4.70 -13.43
C TYR A 87 6.77 -3.42 -13.78
N ILE A 88 6.89 -3.00 -15.05
CA ILE A 88 6.03 -1.99 -15.67
C ILE A 88 5.02 -2.70 -16.57
N LEU A 89 3.74 -2.38 -16.39
CA LEU A 89 2.61 -2.94 -17.14
C LEU A 89 1.93 -1.85 -17.96
N GLY A 90 1.69 -2.09 -19.25
CA GLY A 90 0.83 -1.21 -20.07
C GLY A 90 -0.66 -1.54 -19.90
N THR A 91 -1.51 -0.51 -19.81
CA THR A 91 -2.95 -0.68 -19.57
C THR A 91 -3.75 -1.03 -20.83
N SER A 92 -3.30 -0.60 -22.01
CA SER A 92 -3.94 -0.89 -23.31
C SER A 92 -3.34 -2.10 -24.04
N LYS A 93 -2.06 -2.37 -23.77
CA LYS A 93 -1.33 -3.56 -24.21
C LYS A 93 -0.42 -3.98 -23.06
N PRO A 94 -0.61 -5.17 -22.48
CA PRO A 94 0.28 -5.68 -21.44
C PRO A 94 1.65 -5.97 -22.05
N ASN A 95 2.50 -4.95 -22.05
CA ASN A 95 3.93 -5.09 -22.25
C ASN A 95 4.57 -5.12 -20.87
N PHE A 96 5.49 -6.06 -20.66
CA PHE A 96 6.14 -6.31 -19.39
C PHE A 96 7.60 -5.95 -19.52
N PHE A 97 8.08 -5.06 -18.66
CA PHE A 97 9.50 -4.74 -18.56
C PHE A 97 9.94 -4.99 -17.12
N PRO A 98 10.86 -5.93 -16.86
CA PRO A 98 11.50 -5.99 -15.55
C PRO A 98 12.26 -4.68 -15.36
N ILE A 99 12.10 -4.05 -14.19
CA ILE A 99 12.83 -2.83 -13.84
C ILE A 99 14.26 -3.22 -13.42
N SER A 100 15.10 -3.58 -14.41
CA SER A 100 16.51 -3.97 -14.26
C SER A 100 16.80 -5.10 -13.25
N GLU A 101 18.04 -5.60 -13.18
CA GLU A 101 18.46 -6.49 -12.07
C GLU A 101 18.42 -5.78 -10.70
N ALA A 102 18.36 -4.45 -10.69
CA ALA A 102 18.28 -3.62 -9.49
C ALA A 102 16.89 -3.59 -8.84
N GLY A 103 15.89 -4.22 -9.45
CA GLY A 103 14.55 -4.40 -8.88
C GLY A 103 14.43 -5.62 -7.95
N LEU A 104 15.50 -6.35 -7.66
CA LEU A 104 15.48 -7.48 -6.72
C LEU A 104 15.16 -6.98 -5.30
N GLY A 105 14.12 -7.57 -4.68
CA GLY A 105 13.70 -7.20 -3.33
C GLY A 105 12.95 -5.86 -3.24
N ALA A 106 12.49 -5.30 -4.36
CA ALA A 106 11.79 -4.01 -4.40
C ALA A 106 10.34 -4.15 -3.91
N LYS A 107 9.97 -3.31 -2.95
CA LYS A 107 8.63 -3.23 -2.35
C LYS A 107 8.09 -1.81 -2.43
N GLY A 108 6.76 -1.67 -2.46
CA GLY A 108 6.09 -0.38 -2.40
C GLY A 108 6.58 0.60 -3.47
N ILE A 109 6.68 0.12 -4.71
CA ILE A 109 7.20 0.90 -5.84
C ILE A 109 6.25 2.07 -6.11
N LYS A 110 6.79 3.28 -6.18
CA LYS A 110 6.03 4.50 -6.49
C LYS A 110 6.66 5.28 -7.64
N TRP A 111 5.86 5.59 -8.66
CA TRP A 111 6.27 6.47 -9.77
C TRP A 111 6.45 7.90 -9.29
N SER A 112 7.45 8.59 -9.84
CA SER A 112 7.54 10.03 -9.69
C SER A 112 6.40 10.72 -10.45
N PRO A 113 5.96 11.91 -10.04
CA PRO A 113 4.96 12.70 -10.76
C PRO A 113 5.37 13.09 -12.18
N THR A 114 6.68 13.06 -12.47
CA THR A 114 7.25 13.31 -13.80
C THR A 114 7.27 12.06 -14.69
N GLY A 115 7.14 10.86 -14.11
CA GLY A 115 7.04 9.59 -14.86
C GLY A 115 8.37 9.04 -15.38
N ASP A 116 9.49 9.66 -15.02
CA ASP A 116 10.84 9.27 -15.43
C ASP A 116 11.62 8.58 -14.30
N GLN A 117 11.05 8.48 -13.10
CA GLN A 117 11.72 7.95 -11.93
C GLN A 117 10.79 7.06 -11.11
N ILE A 118 11.38 6.18 -10.33
CA ILE A 118 10.67 5.37 -9.33
C ILE A 118 11.42 5.41 -8.00
N VAL A 119 10.66 5.29 -6.92
CA VAL A 119 11.18 5.02 -5.57
C VAL A 119 10.64 3.68 -5.09
N PHE A 120 11.45 2.95 -4.33
CA PHE A 120 11.06 1.66 -3.78
C PHE A 120 11.82 1.38 -2.48
N LEU A 121 11.24 0.55 -1.63
CA LEU A 121 11.92 -0.03 -0.47
C LEU A 121 12.70 -1.27 -0.93
N SER A 122 13.97 -1.39 -0.51
CA SER A 122 14.75 -2.62 -0.64
C SER A 122 15.25 -3.11 0.71
N ILE A 123 14.98 -4.39 1.00
CA ILE A 123 15.52 -5.10 2.17
C ILE A 123 16.74 -5.96 1.83
N GLU A 124 17.03 -6.12 0.54
CA GLU A 124 18.15 -6.93 0.05
C GLU A 124 19.40 -6.08 -0.17
N PHE A 125 19.21 -4.79 -0.48
CA PHE A 125 20.32 -3.87 -0.62
C PHE A 125 20.94 -3.52 0.74
N ASN A 126 22.20 -3.12 0.70
CA ASN A 126 22.93 -2.67 1.87
C ASN A 126 23.46 -1.24 1.61
N PRO A 127 22.96 -0.23 2.34
CA PRO A 127 21.97 -0.31 3.42
C PRO A 127 20.55 -0.68 2.93
N ALA A 128 19.78 -1.32 3.80
CA ALA A 128 18.35 -1.51 3.59
C ALA A 128 17.62 -0.17 3.77
N GLY A 129 16.55 0.06 3.01
CA GLY A 129 15.77 1.29 3.11
C GLY A 129 15.21 1.75 1.77
N ILE A 130 15.06 3.06 1.62
CA ILE A 130 14.44 3.69 0.47
C ILE A 130 15.50 3.98 -0.60
N TRP A 131 15.26 3.42 -1.77
CA TRP A 131 16.09 3.55 -2.96
C TRP A 131 15.31 4.20 -4.09
N TYR A 132 16.07 4.85 -4.96
CA TYR A 132 15.57 5.64 -6.07
C TYR A 132 16.22 5.15 -7.36
N LEU A 133 15.46 5.05 -8.44
CA LEU A 133 15.96 4.72 -9.77
C LEU A 133 15.45 5.73 -10.79
N ASP A 134 16.38 6.27 -11.58
CA ASP A 134 16.11 7.17 -12.70
C ASP A 134 16.07 6.38 -14.00
N LEU A 135 14.89 6.29 -14.62
CA LEU A 135 14.65 5.50 -15.83
C LEU A 135 15.02 6.26 -17.11
N SER A 136 15.38 7.55 -17.00
CA SER A 136 15.87 8.35 -18.13
C SER A 136 17.35 8.13 -18.40
N LEU A 137 18.10 7.66 -17.40
CA LEU A 137 19.53 7.43 -17.49
C LEU A 137 19.82 6.06 -18.12
N PRO A 138 20.86 5.94 -18.96
CA PRO A 138 21.26 4.66 -19.53
C PRO A 138 21.91 3.70 -18.52
N GLU A 139 22.24 4.18 -17.32
CA GLU A 139 22.75 3.36 -16.22
C GLU A 139 21.58 3.00 -15.30
N ASP A 140 21.17 1.72 -15.31
CA ASP A 140 20.16 1.15 -14.40
C ASP A 140 20.72 0.99 -12.97
N LYS A 141 21.20 2.10 -12.37
CA LYS A 141 21.83 2.09 -11.05
C LYS A 141 20.97 2.81 -10.02
N PRO A 142 20.36 2.08 -9.08
CA PRO A 142 19.59 2.68 -8.01
C PRO A 142 20.52 3.41 -7.03
N ARG A 143 19.99 4.46 -6.42
CA ARG A 143 20.68 5.32 -5.44
C ARG A 143 19.95 5.25 -4.11
N PHE A 144 20.72 5.09 -3.03
CA PHE A 144 20.17 5.12 -1.69
C PHE A 144 19.74 6.54 -1.33
N ILE A 145 18.53 6.68 -0.78
CA ILE A 145 17.99 7.95 -0.29
C ILE A 145 18.13 8.02 1.23
N ALA A 146 17.52 7.07 1.93
CA ALA A 146 17.47 7.07 3.39
C ALA A 146 17.02 5.71 3.94
N GLU A 147 17.35 5.47 5.21
CA GLU A 147 16.68 4.43 6.00
C GLU A 147 15.21 4.83 6.23
N GLY A 148 14.32 3.86 6.11
CA GLY A 148 12.87 4.06 6.19
C GLY A 148 12.09 2.89 5.62
N THR A 149 10.78 2.96 5.74
CA THR A 149 9.86 1.83 5.54
C THR A 149 8.71 2.14 4.59
N SER A 150 8.20 3.37 4.63
CA SER A 150 7.14 3.87 3.76
C SER A 150 7.58 5.16 3.11
N THR A 151 7.04 5.46 1.93
CA THR A 151 7.45 6.62 1.14
C THR A 151 6.32 7.16 0.25
N ALA A 152 6.34 8.47 0.01
CA ALA A 152 5.45 9.13 -0.94
C ALA A 152 6.16 10.30 -1.63
N TRP A 153 5.87 10.50 -2.91
CA TRP A 153 6.35 11.63 -3.68
C TRP A 153 5.59 12.92 -3.35
N SER A 154 6.32 14.02 -3.27
CA SER A 154 5.74 15.35 -3.47
C SER A 154 5.22 15.49 -4.91
N PRO A 155 4.13 16.23 -5.16
CA PRO A 155 3.61 16.44 -6.52
C PRO A 155 4.60 17.17 -7.44
N SER A 156 5.53 17.93 -6.87
CA SER A 156 6.63 18.60 -7.60
C SER A 156 7.75 17.65 -8.00
N GLY A 157 7.85 16.47 -7.39
CA GLY A 157 8.88 15.47 -7.70
C GLY A 157 10.28 15.81 -7.16
N ASP A 158 10.43 16.82 -6.32
CA ASP A 158 11.71 17.24 -5.74
C ASP A 158 11.90 16.80 -4.28
N GLN A 159 10.85 16.27 -3.66
CA GLN A 159 10.83 15.81 -2.28
C GLN A 159 10.13 14.46 -2.13
N LEU A 160 10.54 13.72 -1.10
CA LEU A 160 9.90 12.49 -0.62
C LEU A 160 9.50 12.66 0.84
N VAL A 161 8.31 12.17 1.21
CA VAL A 161 8.00 11.86 2.61
C VAL A 161 8.48 10.44 2.87
N ILE A 162 9.17 10.21 3.98
CA ILE A 162 9.58 8.88 4.42
C ILE A 162 9.15 8.61 5.85
N GLY A 163 8.65 7.40 6.10
CA GLY A 163 8.42 6.88 7.44
C GLY A 163 9.64 6.14 7.96
N SER A 164 10.05 6.44 9.19
CA SER A 164 11.00 5.66 9.96
C SER A 164 10.27 5.04 11.14
N PRO A 165 10.23 3.72 11.26
CA PRO A 165 9.70 3.09 12.46
C PRO A 165 10.61 3.46 13.63
N GLY A 166 10.04 3.50 14.83
CA GLY A 166 10.87 3.60 16.02
C GLY A 166 11.80 2.40 16.12
N GLU A 167 13.02 2.60 16.64
CA GLU A 167 13.92 1.49 16.93
C GLU A 167 13.26 0.59 17.97
N SER A 168 12.74 -0.56 17.55
CA SER A 168 12.26 -1.58 18.48
C SER A 168 13.49 -2.23 19.09
N GLY A 169 14.05 -1.59 20.12
CA GLY A 169 14.92 -2.31 21.04
C GLY A 169 14.18 -3.56 21.52
N TYR A 170 14.89 -4.66 21.74
CA TYR A 170 14.40 -5.96 22.24
C TYR A 170 13.64 -5.93 23.59
N GLN A 171 13.11 -4.80 24.03
CA GLN A 171 12.63 -4.58 25.40
C GLN A 171 11.12 -4.33 25.53
N ASN A 172 10.29 -4.64 24.53
CA ASN A 172 8.83 -4.43 24.59
C ASN A 172 8.46 -3.01 25.10
N GLN A 173 9.22 -1.99 24.69
CA GLN A 173 8.98 -0.62 25.10
C GLN A 173 8.43 0.18 23.93
N PRO A 174 7.55 1.16 24.20
CA PRO A 174 7.06 2.04 23.16
C PRO A 174 8.22 2.89 22.64
N ASN A 175 8.25 3.12 21.33
CA ASN A 175 9.31 3.86 20.67
C ASN A 175 8.75 4.93 19.75
N ASP A 176 9.61 5.89 19.39
CA ASP A 176 9.23 7.04 18.58
C ASP A 176 9.36 6.71 17.09
N SER A 177 8.22 6.57 16.42
CA SER A 177 8.15 6.53 14.96
C SER A 177 8.06 7.95 14.42
N SER A 178 8.84 8.24 13.37
CA SER A 178 8.98 9.59 12.82
C SER A 178 8.76 9.65 11.31
N LEU A 179 8.05 10.68 10.85
CA LEU A 179 7.99 11.06 9.44
C LEU A 179 8.99 12.17 9.13
N PHE A 180 9.60 12.08 7.96
CA PHE A 180 10.53 13.09 7.48
C PHE A 180 10.21 13.48 6.05
N ILE A 181 10.47 14.74 5.70
CA ILE A 181 10.61 15.17 4.31
C ILE A 181 12.09 15.14 3.95
N VAL A 182 12.42 14.44 2.86
CA VAL A 182 13.74 14.41 2.24
C VAL A 182 13.71 15.23 0.97
N ASN A 183 14.57 16.24 0.88
CA ASN A 183 14.81 16.98 -0.35
C ASN A 183 15.82 16.21 -1.22
N LEU A 184 15.48 15.94 -2.47
CA LEU A 184 16.33 15.14 -3.36
C LEU A 184 17.51 15.91 -3.96
N GLY A 185 17.44 17.23 -3.99
CA GLY A 185 18.49 18.08 -4.56
C GLY A 185 19.73 18.19 -3.67
N ASP A 186 19.54 18.28 -2.36
CA ASP A 186 20.63 18.45 -1.39
C ASP A 186 20.70 17.34 -0.32
N GLY A 187 19.73 16.41 -0.30
CA GLY A 187 19.66 15.31 0.66
C GLY A 187 19.23 15.74 2.07
N THR A 188 18.76 16.98 2.25
CA THR A 188 18.29 17.45 3.56
C THR A 188 17.07 16.65 4.03
N LYS A 189 17.09 16.21 5.30
CA LYS A 189 16.03 15.42 5.94
C LYS A 189 15.45 16.21 7.11
N THR A 190 14.16 16.54 7.03
CA THR A 190 13.46 17.39 8.01
C THR A 190 12.35 16.58 8.70
N PRO A 191 12.33 16.46 10.04
CA PRO A 191 11.24 15.78 10.74
C PRO A 191 9.95 16.61 10.66
N ILE A 192 8.82 15.96 10.37
CA ILE A 192 7.51 16.63 10.22
C ILE A 192 6.44 16.08 11.16
N PHE A 193 6.61 14.85 11.67
CA PHE A 193 5.70 14.24 12.63
C PHE A 193 6.43 13.17 13.43
N GLN A 194 6.05 13.01 14.68
CA GLN A 194 6.55 11.95 15.55
C GLN A 194 5.42 11.50 16.47
N LYS A 195 5.27 10.18 16.63
CA LYS A 195 4.34 9.59 17.60
C LYS A 195 4.97 8.36 18.23
N THR A 196 4.77 8.23 19.54
CA THR A 196 5.24 7.09 20.32
C THR A 196 4.17 6.00 20.33
N GLY A 197 4.55 4.74 20.10
CA GLY A 197 3.65 3.59 20.21
C GLY A 197 4.39 2.27 20.38
N PHE A 198 3.68 1.23 20.82
CA PHE A 198 4.21 -0.14 20.81
C PHE A 198 4.11 -0.70 19.40
N TYR A 199 5.19 -1.33 18.94
CA TYR A 199 5.31 -1.88 17.59
C TYR A 199 4.71 -0.95 16.52
N SER A 200 5.14 0.32 16.55
CA SER A 200 4.50 1.38 15.77
C SER A 200 5.22 1.69 14.46
N GLY A 201 4.49 2.25 13.50
CA GLY A 201 5.01 2.58 12.19
C GLY A 201 4.05 3.38 11.32
N PHE A 202 4.47 3.62 10.08
CA PHE A 202 3.64 4.26 9.05
C PHE A 202 3.49 3.30 7.89
N VAL A 203 2.25 2.98 7.56
CA VAL A 203 1.93 1.91 6.59
C VAL A 203 1.58 2.45 5.20
N GLU A 204 0.90 3.59 5.15
CA GLU A 204 0.57 4.29 3.91
C GLU A 204 0.80 5.79 4.09
N ILE A 205 1.34 6.44 3.06
CA ILE A 205 1.60 7.87 3.02
C ILE A 205 1.22 8.36 1.62
N ALA A 206 0.52 9.50 1.54
CA ALA A 206 0.16 10.12 0.28
C ALA A 206 0.17 11.65 0.39
N TRP A 207 0.82 12.31 -0.57
CA TRP A 207 0.75 13.76 -0.71
C TRP A 207 -0.50 14.15 -1.50
N SER A 208 -1.18 15.21 -1.07
CA SER A 208 -2.28 15.78 -1.84
C SER A 208 -1.77 16.32 -3.18
N PRO A 209 -2.56 16.22 -4.27
CA PRO A 209 -2.14 16.68 -5.60
C PRO A 209 -1.65 18.15 -5.66
N ASN A 210 -2.18 19.02 -4.79
CA ASN A 210 -1.77 20.42 -4.68
C ASN A 210 -0.51 20.68 -3.83
N GLY A 211 0.07 19.65 -3.21
CA GLY A 211 1.29 19.77 -2.39
C GLY A 211 1.08 20.32 -0.97
N ARG A 212 -0.16 20.65 -0.59
CA ARG A 212 -0.45 21.30 0.69
C ARG A 212 -0.61 20.32 1.86
N TYR A 213 -1.03 19.10 1.60
CA TYR A 213 -1.37 18.15 2.66
C TYR A 213 -0.63 16.84 2.47
N ILE A 214 -0.26 16.22 3.59
CA ILE A 214 0.26 14.85 3.62
C ILE A 214 -0.71 14.03 4.47
N ALA A 215 -1.35 13.03 3.86
CA ALA A 215 -2.14 12.04 4.56
C ALA A 215 -1.26 10.82 4.86
N PHE A 216 -1.43 10.24 6.04
CA PHE A 216 -0.69 9.04 6.42
C PHE A 216 -1.46 8.21 7.43
N VAL A 217 -1.28 6.90 7.35
CA VAL A 217 -1.84 5.93 8.30
C VAL A 217 -0.76 5.54 9.29
N PHE A 218 -1.02 5.79 10.57
CA PHE A 218 -0.16 5.39 11.67
C PHE A 218 -0.69 4.11 12.30
N GLU A 219 0.16 3.09 12.37
CA GLU A 219 -0.16 1.82 13.03
C GLU A 219 0.52 1.75 14.40
N TYR A 220 -0.19 1.24 15.41
CA TYR A 220 0.38 1.02 16.73
C TYR A 220 -0.43 0.02 17.56
N TYR A 221 0.19 -0.53 18.60
CA TYR A 221 -0.46 -1.31 19.64
C TYR A 221 -0.62 -0.46 20.91
N ALA A 222 -1.74 -0.63 21.62
CA ALA A 222 -2.02 0.14 22.83
C ALA A 222 -1.07 -0.21 24.00
N ASN A 223 -0.57 -1.46 24.06
CA ASN A 223 0.45 -1.89 25.00
C ASN A 223 1.20 -3.14 24.47
N GLU A 224 2.15 -3.66 25.24
CA GLU A 224 2.96 -4.84 24.88
C GLU A 224 2.19 -6.18 24.87
N ASP A 225 1.04 -6.24 25.54
CA ASP A 225 0.29 -7.48 25.84
C ASP A 225 -0.97 -7.64 24.96
N ILE A 226 -1.37 -6.61 24.20
CA ILE A 226 -2.58 -6.62 23.37
C ILE A 226 -2.25 -7.15 21.97
N GLU A 227 -3.10 -8.04 21.46
CA GLU A 227 -3.03 -8.59 20.08
C GLU A 227 -3.67 -7.65 19.02
N GLU A 228 -4.45 -6.66 19.47
CA GLU A 228 -5.19 -5.76 18.58
C GLU A 228 -4.34 -4.55 18.16
N GLN A 229 -4.24 -4.37 16.85
CA GLN A 229 -3.54 -3.28 16.20
C GLN A 229 -4.52 -2.15 15.90
N PHE A 230 -4.12 -0.92 16.21
CA PHE A 230 -4.88 0.28 15.89
C PHE A 230 -4.28 0.96 14.66
N LEU A 231 -5.15 1.44 13.78
CA LEU A 231 -4.78 2.28 12.65
C LEU A 231 -5.54 3.60 12.71
N GLU A 232 -4.77 4.69 12.58
CA GLU A 232 -5.31 6.04 12.59
C GLU A 232 -4.85 6.78 11.33
N LEU A 233 -5.82 7.37 10.61
CA LEU A 233 -5.54 8.25 9.48
C LEU A 233 -5.30 9.67 9.99
N TYR A 234 -4.15 10.22 9.62
CA TYR A 234 -3.75 11.60 9.91
C TYR A 234 -3.66 12.43 8.65
N VAL A 235 -3.81 13.75 8.83
CA VAL A 235 -3.47 14.76 7.82
C VAL A 235 -2.61 15.84 8.44
N LEU A 236 -1.45 16.09 7.84
CA LEU A 236 -0.56 17.22 8.07
C LEU A 236 -0.79 18.31 7.02
N ASP A 237 -0.96 19.57 7.45
CA ASP A 237 -0.89 20.75 6.57
C ASP A 237 0.57 21.26 6.51
N THR A 238 1.19 21.17 5.33
CA THR A 238 2.61 21.49 5.10
C THR A 238 2.95 22.98 5.18
N GLN A 239 1.94 23.86 5.21
CA GLN A 239 2.14 25.31 5.35
C GLN A 239 2.08 25.76 6.80
N THR A 240 1.37 25.01 7.64
CA THR A 240 1.09 25.41 9.04
C THR A 240 1.67 24.45 10.07
N ASP A 241 2.25 23.33 9.63
CA ASP A 241 2.74 22.22 10.45
C ASP A 241 1.67 21.62 11.38
N LYS A 242 0.39 21.87 11.08
CA LYS A 242 -0.72 21.36 11.88
C LYS A 242 -1.05 19.95 11.45
N VAL A 243 -1.11 19.07 12.44
CA VAL A 243 -1.55 17.68 12.29
C VAL A 243 -2.89 17.50 12.96
N ARG A 244 -3.76 16.71 12.33
CA ARG A 244 -4.99 16.21 12.92
C ARG A 244 -5.22 14.76 12.55
N VAL A 245 -5.91 14.04 13.42
CA VAL A 245 -6.46 12.71 13.15
C VAL A 245 -7.83 12.86 12.50
N LEU A 246 -8.16 11.99 11.55
CA LEU A 246 -9.44 11.94 10.85
C LEU A 246 -10.33 10.78 11.27
N THR A 247 -9.76 9.70 11.82
CA THR A 247 -10.47 8.48 12.20
C THR A 247 -10.27 8.15 13.68
N ASP A 248 -11.27 7.59 14.32
CA ASP A 248 -11.18 7.08 15.69
C ASP A 248 -10.93 5.56 15.66
N ASP A 249 -9.67 5.13 15.86
CA ASP A 249 -9.27 3.75 16.16
C ASP A 249 -9.87 2.66 15.23
N SER A 250 -9.69 2.81 13.91
CA SER A 250 -10.14 1.84 12.91
C SER A 250 -9.24 0.59 12.88
N ILE A 251 -9.86 -0.58 12.58
CA ILE A 251 -9.20 -1.89 12.66
C ILE A 251 -8.35 -2.20 11.42
N LEU A 252 -8.73 -1.69 10.23
CA LEU A 252 -7.98 -1.84 8.99
C LEU A 252 -8.23 -0.63 8.08
N LEU A 253 -7.16 0.04 7.67
CA LEU A 253 -7.18 1.19 6.75
C LEU A 253 -6.18 0.94 5.60
N GLN A 254 -6.67 0.88 4.36
CA GLN A 254 -5.83 0.66 3.17
C GLN A 254 -6.30 1.48 1.97
N GLY A 255 -5.45 1.61 0.96
CA GLY A 255 -5.85 2.23 -0.31
C GLY A 255 -6.11 3.73 -0.17
N LEU A 256 -5.25 4.41 0.57
CA LEU A 256 -5.29 5.85 0.77
C LEU A 256 -5.12 6.61 -0.55
N ASN A 257 -6.17 7.29 -1.00
CA ASN A 257 -6.17 8.05 -2.25
C ASN A 257 -6.74 9.46 -2.04
N TRP A 258 -6.08 10.47 -2.58
CA TRP A 258 -6.61 11.83 -2.60
C TRP A 258 -7.56 12.06 -3.77
N SER A 259 -8.57 12.91 -3.56
CA SER A 259 -9.32 13.49 -4.67
C SER A 259 -8.41 14.41 -5.49
N VAL A 260 -8.67 14.49 -6.80
CA VAL A 260 -7.89 15.32 -7.74
C VAL A 260 -7.85 16.80 -7.31
N ASP A 261 -8.94 17.29 -6.69
CA ASP A 261 -9.03 18.65 -6.17
C ASP A 261 -8.35 18.86 -4.79
N SER A 262 -7.75 17.82 -4.22
CA SER A 262 -7.07 17.83 -2.90
C SER A 262 -7.98 18.17 -1.72
N THR A 263 -9.29 17.94 -1.82
CA THR A 263 -10.27 18.24 -0.74
C THR A 263 -10.72 17.02 0.04
N LYS A 264 -10.56 15.82 -0.50
CA LYS A 264 -11.08 14.57 0.08
C LYS A 264 -10.07 13.45 0.03
N ILE A 265 -10.26 12.49 0.91
CA ILE A 265 -9.45 11.28 1.03
C ILE A 265 -10.39 10.09 0.96
N LEU A 266 -10.14 9.18 0.02
CA LEU A 266 -10.74 7.86 -0.10
C LEU A 266 -9.83 6.84 0.58
N TYR A 267 -10.39 5.93 1.35
CA TYR A 267 -9.70 4.76 1.88
C TYR A 267 -10.69 3.61 2.08
N LEU A 268 -10.17 2.40 2.18
CA LEU A 268 -10.92 1.23 2.58
C LEU A 268 -10.85 1.05 4.08
N GLU A 269 -12.02 0.83 4.68
CA GLU A 269 -12.14 0.34 6.05
C GLU A 269 -12.71 -1.10 5.99
N ASP A 270 -11.99 -2.06 6.58
CA ASP A 270 -12.54 -3.41 6.72
C ASP A 270 -13.50 -3.45 7.90
N THR A 271 -14.72 -3.92 7.63
CA THR A 271 -15.70 -4.15 8.69
C THR A 271 -15.58 -5.60 9.17
N THR A 272 -15.95 -5.85 10.43
CA THR A 272 -15.85 -7.14 11.14
C THR A 272 -16.53 -8.35 10.47
N LEU A 273 -17.11 -8.20 9.29
CA LEU A 273 -17.75 -9.23 8.47
C LEU A 273 -17.03 -9.52 7.14
N GLY A 274 -15.84 -8.96 6.91
CA GLY A 274 -15.02 -9.21 5.70
C GLY A 274 -15.54 -8.50 4.45
N LEU A 275 -16.33 -7.44 4.65
CA LEU A 275 -16.77 -6.54 3.60
C LEU A 275 -15.98 -5.24 3.74
N ALA A 276 -15.13 -4.97 2.76
CA ALA A 276 -14.39 -3.72 2.66
C ALA A 276 -15.36 -2.60 2.25
N THR A 277 -15.44 -1.53 3.04
CA THR A 277 -16.27 -0.36 2.76
C THR A 277 -15.37 0.80 2.37
N PHE A 278 -15.69 1.50 1.28
CA PHE A 278 -15.00 2.74 0.97
C PHE A 278 -15.52 3.85 1.88
N ARG A 279 -14.57 4.52 2.53
CA ARG A 279 -14.81 5.73 3.33
C ARG A 279 -14.23 6.91 2.59
N ILE A 280 -14.93 8.03 2.64
CA ILE A 280 -14.51 9.29 2.06
C ILE A 280 -14.60 10.34 3.16
N HIS A 281 -13.44 10.86 3.55
CA HIS A 281 -13.35 11.98 4.47
C HIS A 281 -13.07 13.27 3.70
N ASP A 282 -13.85 14.30 3.98
CA ASP A 282 -13.52 15.67 3.62
C ASP A 282 -12.49 16.23 4.61
N LEU A 283 -11.66 17.16 4.14
CA LEU A 283 -10.83 17.97 5.00
C LEU A 283 -11.64 18.84 5.97
N ASP A 284 -12.94 19.00 5.87
CA ASP A 284 -13.74 19.66 6.91
C ASP A 284 -14.25 18.68 7.99
N GLY A 285 -13.88 17.39 7.91
CA GLY A 285 -14.22 16.36 8.89
C GLY A 285 -15.57 15.68 8.65
N GLN A 286 -16.26 16.01 7.56
CA GLN A 286 -17.42 15.25 7.11
C GLN A 286 -16.96 13.91 6.53
N CYS A 287 -17.72 12.85 6.79
CA CYS A 287 -17.43 11.52 6.28
C CYS A 287 -18.69 10.92 5.66
N HIS A 288 -18.53 10.31 4.49
CA HIS A 288 -19.52 9.44 3.90
C HIS A 288 -18.90 8.11 3.46
N GLN A 289 -19.73 7.09 3.33
CA GLN A 289 -19.34 5.73 2.97
C GLN A 289 -20.07 5.25 1.73
N ILE A 290 -19.41 4.37 1.00
CA ILE A 290 -19.92 3.73 -0.20
C ILE A 290 -19.61 2.24 -0.13
N GLU A 291 -20.65 1.43 -0.28
CA GLU A 291 -20.49 -0.01 -0.44
C GLU A 291 -20.00 -0.28 -1.87
N ALA A 292 -18.82 -0.87 -2.00
CA ALA A 292 -18.27 -1.23 -3.30
C ALA A 292 -19.12 -2.33 -3.95
N ASN A 293 -19.22 -2.32 -5.28
CA ASN A 293 -19.83 -3.41 -6.03
C ASN A 293 -19.05 -4.76 -5.96
N TYR A 294 -17.94 -4.85 -5.23
CA TYR A 294 -17.13 -6.07 -5.07
C TYR A 294 -16.84 -6.46 -3.64
N ASN A 295 -16.76 -7.78 -3.47
CA ASN A 295 -16.08 -8.38 -2.33
C ASN A 295 -14.57 -8.43 -2.65
N LEU A 296 -13.75 -7.84 -1.77
CA LEU A 296 -12.29 -7.98 -1.70
C LEU A 296 -11.48 -7.21 -2.77
N LEU A 297 -11.55 -5.87 -2.71
CA LEU A 297 -10.55 -4.99 -3.33
C LEU A 297 -9.36 -4.85 -2.38
N LEU A 298 -8.19 -5.32 -2.81
CA LEU A 298 -6.96 -5.18 -2.03
C LEU A 298 -6.09 -4.08 -2.63
N ASN A 299 -5.51 -3.24 -1.77
CA ASN A 299 -4.59 -2.16 -2.17
C ASN A 299 -5.08 -1.28 -3.34
N PRO A 300 -6.30 -0.71 -3.31
CA PRO A 300 -6.81 0.08 -4.42
C PRO A 300 -6.01 1.39 -4.61
N ASN A 301 -5.77 1.76 -5.86
CA ASN A 301 -5.05 2.96 -6.25
C ASN A 301 -5.75 3.63 -7.43
N LEU A 302 -6.18 4.88 -7.25
CA LEU A 302 -6.85 5.66 -8.29
C LEU A 302 -5.85 6.13 -9.35
N SER A 303 -6.28 6.17 -10.61
CA SER A 303 -5.51 6.80 -11.68
C SER A 303 -5.33 8.30 -11.40
N PRO A 304 -4.31 8.95 -12.00
CA PRO A 304 -4.05 10.37 -11.78
C PRO A 304 -5.23 11.30 -12.13
N ASP A 305 -6.10 10.88 -13.06
CA ASP A 305 -7.32 11.59 -13.43
C ASP A 305 -8.57 11.16 -12.64
N GLY A 306 -8.43 10.19 -11.72
CA GLY A 306 -9.47 9.68 -10.84
C GLY A 306 -10.55 8.83 -11.52
N LYS A 307 -10.37 8.44 -12.79
CA LYS A 307 -11.39 7.70 -13.57
C LYS A 307 -11.25 6.20 -13.50
N LEU A 308 -10.04 5.70 -13.24
CA LEU A 308 -9.76 4.27 -13.13
C LEU A 308 -9.27 3.95 -11.72
N ILE A 309 -9.51 2.72 -11.30
CA ILE A 309 -8.99 2.16 -10.06
C ILE A 309 -8.23 0.87 -10.40
N ALA A 310 -6.96 0.82 -9.99
CA ALA A 310 -6.17 -0.39 -10.03
C ALA A 310 -6.22 -1.06 -8.65
N PHE A 311 -6.38 -2.37 -8.61
CA PHE A 311 -6.46 -3.12 -7.36
C PHE A 311 -5.95 -4.56 -7.54
N GLU A 312 -5.53 -5.15 -6.43
CA GLU A 312 -5.18 -6.57 -6.37
C GLU A 312 -6.45 -7.41 -6.17
N GLY A 313 -6.59 -8.48 -6.96
CA GLY A 313 -7.67 -9.44 -6.79
C GLY A 313 -7.28 -10.59 -5.87
N ALA A 314 -8.24 -11.14 -5.14
CA ALA A 314 -8.03 -12.25 -4.18
C ALA A 314 -7.41 -13.54 -4.78
N GLY A 315 -7.45 -13.69 -6.12
CA GLY A 315 -6.84 -14.80 -6.85
C GLY A 315 -5.40 -14.53 -7.35
N GLY A 316 -4.82 -13.37 -7.01
CA GLY A 316 -3.59 -12.86 -7.60
C GLY A 316 -3.84 -12.04 -8.86
N GLY A 317 -2.95 -11.07 -9.11
CA GLY A 317 -2.95 -10.23 -10.31
C GLY A 317 -3.56 -8.85 -10.08
N ILE A 318 -3.32 -7.94 -11.04
CA ILE A 318 -3.83 -6.57 -10.99
C ILE A 318 -5.04 -6.43 -11.90
N PHE A 319 -6.09 -5.84 -11.38
CA PHE A 319 -7.29 -5.49 -12.13
C PHE A 319 -7.38 -3.98 -12.27
N ILE A 320 -7.88 -3.53 -13.41
CA ILE A 320 -8.25 -2.12 -13.63
C ILE A 320 -9.74 -2.06 -13.93
N ALA A 321 -10.44 -1.15 -13.27
CA ALA A 321 -11.85 -0.91 -13.51
C ALA A 321 -12.16 0.59 -13.59
N ASP A 322 -13.28 0.93 -14.23
CA ASP A 322 -13.84 2.29 -14.19
C ASP A 322 -14.38 2.58 -12.78
N VAL A 323 -14.05 3.76 -12.26
CA VAL A 323 -14.41 4.19 -10.90
C VAL A 323 -15.90 4.44 -10.76
N GLU A 324 -16.57 5.02 -11.76
CA GLU A 324 -18.00 5.29 -11.69
C GLU A 324 -18.80 3.98 -11.70
N ASP A 325 -18.33 2.98 -12.46
CA ASP A 325 -18.92 1.64 -12.43
C ASP A 325 -18.78 0.96 -11.05
N GLN A 326 -17.73 1.31 -10.29
CA GLN A 326 -17.41 0.67 -9.00
C GLN A 326 -17.98 1.36 -7.79
N LEU A 327 -17.92 2.70 -7.78
CA LEU A 327 -18.25 3.53 -6.63
C LEU A 327 -19.48 4.40 -6.91
N GLY A 328 -20.01 4.37 -8.13
CA GLY A 328 -21.12 5.21 -8.58
C GLY A 328 -20.65 6.55 -9.16
N PRO A 329 -21.53 7.24 -9.91
CA PRO A 329 -21.28 8.61 -10.34
C PRO A 329 -21.23 9.54 -9.12
N ASP A 330 -20.43 10.60 -9.19
CA ASP A 330 -20.31 11.60 -8.12
C ASP A 330 -19.96 11.00 -6.73
N PHE A 331 -19.29 9.84 -6.66
CA PHE A 331 -18.92 9.14 -5.42
C PHE A 331 -18.16 10.02 -4.40
N TRP A 332 -17.47 11.07 -4.86
CA TRP A 332 -16.86 12.07 -3.97
C TRP A 332 -17.87 12.93 -3.19
N LYS A 333 -19.16 12.93 -3.53
CA LYS A 333 -20.21 13.79 -2.96
C LYS A 333 -21.40 13.01 -2.41
N GLU A 334 -21.67 11.84 -2.97
CA GLU A 334 -22.83 11.01 -2.62
C GLU A 334 -22.39 9.80 -1.78
N GLY A 335 -23.23 9.40 -0.82
CA GLY A 335 -22.98 8.27 0.06
C GLY A 335 -23.74 8.41 1.37
N ASP A 336 -23.80 7.32 2.13
CA ASP A 336 -24.37 7.35 3.48
C ASP A 336 -23.39 8.05 4.43
N GLN A 337 -23.87 8.81 5.41
CA GLN A 337 -22.99 9.37 6.43
C GLN A 337 -22.27 8.26 7.19
N CYS A 338 -21.02 8.50 7.57
CA CYS A 338 -20.31 7.55 8.43
C CYS A 338 -20.99 7.49 9.81
N ASN A 339 -21.14 6.27 10.32
CA ASN A 339 -21.81 5.99 11.60
C ASN A 339 -20.90 6.20 12.80
#